data_AF-A0A6I5CCL8-F1
#
_entry.id   AF-A0A6I5CCL8-F1
#
_cell.length_a   1.000
_cell.length_b   1.000
_cell.length_c   1.000
_cell.angle_alpha   90.00
_cell.angle_beta   90.00
_cell.angle_gamma   90.00
#
_symmetry.space_group_name_H-M   'P 1'
#
loop_
_entity.id
_entity.type
_entity.pdbx_description
1 polymer ?
#
loop_
_entity_poly.entity_id
_entity_poly.type
_entity_poly.pdbx_seq_one_letter_code
_entity_poly.pdbx_strand_id
1 'polypeptide(L)'
;GCRSAAEAAAWGEPEVLALARAADTARAEAVLLPDTALHTASSLMALEKDLGKPVLTANQVTVWEGLRLTDRRVNAPDLGALFTREPIVQV
;
A
#
# COMPACT_ATOMS: atom_id res chain seq x y z
N GLY A 1 5.49 5.92 16.32
CA GLY A 1 5.96 6.31 14.98
C GLY A 1 7.47 6.28 14.94
N CYS A 2 8.06 6.27 13.76
CA CYS A 2 9.51 6.44 13.56
C CYS A 2 9.95 7.88 13.87
N ARG A 3 11.24 8.09 14.15
CA ARG A 3 11.83 9.41 14.44
C ARG A 3 12.62 9.96 13.26
N SER A 4 12.93 9.14 12.27
CA SER A 4 13.68 9.54 11.06
C SER A 4 13.40 8.61 9.88
N ALA A 5 13.72 9.08 8.68
CA ALA A 5 13.66 8.26 7.46
C ALA A 5 14.63 7.07 7.50
N ALA A 6 15.82 7.23 8.10
CA ALA A 6 16.79 6.14 8.25
C ALA A 6 16.26 5.03 9.17
N GLU A 7 15.56 5.40 10.25
CA GLU A 7 14.88 4.44 11.13
C GLU A 7 13.74 3.74 10.39
N ALA A 8 12.91 4.48 9.63
CA ALA A 8 11.84 3.91 8.82
C ALA A 8 12.36 2.93 7.76
N ALA A 9 13.48 3.26 7.10
CA ALA A 9 14.10 2.40 6.08
C ALA A 9 14.70 1.10 6.65
N ALA A 10 14.96 1.05 7.96
CA ALA A 10 15.45 -0.14 8.64
C ALA A 10 14.33 -1.08 9.12
N TRP A 11 13.07 -0.64 9.06
CA TRP A 11 11.93 -1.46 9.49
C TRP A 11 11.68 -2.62 8.53
N GLY A 12 11.41 -3.79 9.11
CA GLY A 12 11.01 -4.97 8.37
C GLY A 12 9.48 -5.09 8.27
N GLU A 13 9.04 -6.19 7.67
CA GLU A 13 7.61 -6.50 7.55
C GLU A 13 6.86 -6.50 8.90
N PRO A 14 7.40 -7.06 10.01
CA PRO A 14 6.70 -7.05 11.29
C PRO A 14 6.40 -5.64 11.81
N GLU A 15 7.36 -4.72 11.71
CA GLU A 15 7.19 -3.33 12.15
C GLU A 15 6.16 -2.60 11.28
N VAL A 16 6.18 -2.84 9.96
CA VAL A 16 5.22 -2.24 9.02
C VAL A 16 3.81 -2.77 9.26
N LEU A 17 3.63 -4.07 9.50
CA LEU A 17 2.34 -4.66 9.86
C LEU A 17 1.82 -4.09 11.19
N ALA A 18 2.69 -3.97 12.20
CA ALA A 18 2.31 -3.37 13.48
C ALA A 18 1.88 -1.91 13.32
N LEU A 19 2.59 -1.13 12.49
CA LEU A 19 2.21 0.24 12.16
C LEU A 19 0.83 0.30 11.50
N ALA A 20 0.57 -0.55 10.51
CA ALA A 20 -0.69 -0.57 9.78
C ALA A 20 -1.87 -0.95 10.68
N ARG A 21 -1.71 -1.96 11.54
CA ARG A 21 -2.71 -2.32 12.56
C ARG A 21 -3.01 -1.19 13.53
N ALA A 22 -1.97 -0.48 13.97
CA ALA A 22 -2.13 0.65 14.88
C ALA A 22 -2.84 1.85 14.22
N ALA A 23 -2.75 1.98 12.90
CA ALA A 23 -3.45 3.00 12.13
C ALA A 23 -4.90 2.60 11.79
N ASP A 24 -5.23 1.31 11.82
CA ASP A 24 -6.55 0.82 11.43
C ASP A 24 -7.63 1.10 12.50
N THR A 25 -8.85 1.33 12.03
CA THR A 25 -10.04 1.38 12.88
C THR A 25 -11.19 0.62 12.20
N ALA A 26 -12.14 0.13 12.99
CA ALA A 26 -13.28 -0.65 12.48
C ALA A 26 -14.13 0.10 11.43
N ARG A 27 -14.08 1.44 11.41
CA ARG A 27 -14.83 2.28 10.45
C ARG A 27 -13.99 2.74 9.25
N ALA A 28 -12.68 2.47 9.26
CA ALA A 28 -11.81 2.87 8.16
C ALA A 28 -12.10 1.98 6.94
N GLU A 29 -12.31 2.64 5.79
CA GLU A 29 -12.48 1.98 4.49
C GLU A 29 -11.13 1.63 3.84
N ALA A 30 -10.06 2.30 4.23
CA ALA A 30 -8.68 2.03 3.81
C ALA A 30 -7.69 2.55 4.87
N VAL A 31 -6.45 2.04 4.82
CA VAL A 31 -5.33 2.55 5.64
C VAL A 31 -4.28 3.19 4.75
N LEU A 32 -3.79 4.37 5.14
CA LEU A 32 -2.72 5.07 4.44
C LEU A 32 -1.42 5.00 5.25
N LEU A 33 -0.33 4.56 4.59
CA LEU A 33 1.05 4.62 5.08
C LEU A 33 1.84 5.64 4.21
N PRO A 34 1.80 6.93 4.55
CA PRO A 34 2.28 8.01 3.68
C PRO A 34 3.79 8.30 3.85
N ASP A 35 4.62 7.26 3.95
CA ASP A 35 6.07 7.39 4.10
C ASP A 35 6.81 6.62 2.99
N THR A 36 7.65 7.32 2.23
CA THR A 36 8.42 6.76 1.12
C THR A 36 9.63 5.96 1.57
N ALA A 37 10.11 6.16 2.81
CA ALA A 37 11.23 5.40 3.37
C ALA A 37 10.83 3.98 3.81
N LEU A 38 9.53 3.71 3.97
CA LEU A 38 9.05 2.35 4.26
C LEU A 38 9.12 1.47 3.01
N HIS A 39 9.78 0.32 3.12
CA HIS A 39 9.86 -0.68 2.06
C HIS A 39 8.59 -1.54 1.99
N THR A 40 7.47 -0.95 1.60
CA THR A 40 6.15 -1.59 1.65
C THR A 40 5.81 -2.45 0.43
N ALA A 41 6.51 -2.28 -0.69
CA ALA A 41 6.09 -2.85 -1.98
C ALA A 41 5.93 -4.39 -1.93
N SER A 42 6.83 -5.09 -1.25
CA SER A 42 6.78 -6.55 -1.07
C SER A 42 5.73 -7.01 -0.04
N SER A 43 5.25 -6.11 0.82
CA SER A 43 4.35 -6.44 1.93
C SER A 43 2.91 -5.98 1.70
N LEU A 44 2.59 -5.35 0.56
CA LEU A 44 1.24 -4.85 0.22
C LEU A 44 0.17 -5.94 0.37
N MET A 45 0.39 -7.11 -0.24
CA MET A 45 -0.55 -8.23 -0.16
C MET A 45 -0.72 -8.75 1.27
N ALA A 46 0.36 -8.76 2.06
CA ALA A 46 0.29 -9.17 3.46
C ALA A 46 -0.48 -8.15 4.31
N LEU A 47 -0.26 -6.86 4.08
CA LEU A 47 -0.94 -5.75 4.75
C LEU A 47 -2.45 -5.77 4.48
N GLU A 48 -2.85 -5.87 3.21
CA GLU A 48 -4.27 -5.90 2.83
C GLU A 48 -4.96 -7.18 3.33
N LYS A 49 -4.28 -8.33 3.27
CA LYS A 49 -4.80 -9.58 3.84
C LYS A 49 -4.98 -9.50 5.35
N ASP A 50 -4.05 -8.87 6.06
CA ASP A 50 -4.08 -8.75 7.52
C ASP A 50 -5.20 -7.81 8.00
N LEU A 51 -5.40 -6.68 7.30
CA LEU A 51 -6.41 -5.68 7.69
C LEU A 51 -7.79 -5.90 7.06
N GLY A 52 -7.89 -6.75 6.04
CA GLY A 52 -9.14 -7.01 5.30
C GLY A 52 -9.67 -5.79 4.55
N LYS A 53 -8.81 -4.80 4.25
CA LYS A 53 -9.15 -3.56 3.54
C LYS A 53 -7.95 -3.03 2.75
N PRO A 54 -8.18 -2.16 1.76
CA PRO A 54 -7.11 -1.56 0.98
C PRO A 54 -6.07 -0.85 1.83
N VAL A 55 -4.80 -1.02 1.47
CA VAL A 55 -3.67 -0.30 2.09
C VAL A 55 -2.98 0.51 1.00
N LEU A 56 -2.96 1.82 1.20
CA LEU A 56 -2.32 2.77 0.31
C LEU A 56 -0.97 3.16 0.88
N THR A 57 0.10 3.06 0.08
CA THR A 57 1.43 3.49 0.51
C THR A 57 1.96 4.61 -0.38
N ALA A 58 2.82 5.47 0.17
CA ALA A 58 3.36 6.61 -0.58
C ALA A 58 4.01 6.18 -1.90
N ASN A 59 4.83 5.12 -1.87
CA ASN A 59 5.52 4.61 -3.05
C ASN A 59 4.53 4.05 -4.10
N GLN A 60 3.55 3.25 -3.67
CA GLN A 60 2.54 2.64 -4.54
C GLN A 60 1.65 3.72 -5.20
N VAL A 61 1.15 4.67 -4.42
CA VAL A 61 0.30 5.77 -4.92
C VAL A 61 1.08 6.67 -5.88
N THR A 62 2.36 6.94 -5.62
CA THR A 62 3.22 7.73 -6.52
C THR A 62 3.36 7.07 -7.89
N VAL A 63 3.61 5.76 -7.94
CA VAL A 63 3.69 5.01 -9.21
C VAL A 63 2.34 4.99 -9.92
N TRP A 64 1.25 4.73 -9.18
CA TRP A 64 -0.10 4.72 -9.72
C TRP A 64 -0.47 6.07 -10.36
N GLU A 65 -0.16 7.17 -9.67
CA GLU A 65 -0.45 8.52 -10.15
C GLU A 65 0.42 8.88 -11.36
N GLY A 66 1.72 8.52 -11.35
CA GLY A 66 2.60 8.72 -12.50
C GLY A 66 2.11 7.99 -13.76
N LEU A 67 1.63 6.76 -13.61
CA LEU A 67 0.96 6.05 -14.72
C LEU A 67 -0.32 6.75 -15.14
N ARG A 68 -1.12 7.23 -14.17
CA ARG A 68 -2.38 7.92 -14.44
C ARG A 68 -2.18 9.16 -15.30
N LEU A 69 -1.19 9.99 -14.95
CA LEU A 69 -0.82 11.24 -15.63
C LEU A 69 -0.30 11.04 -17.06
N THR A 70 0.12 9.82 -17.40
CA THR A 70 0.59 9.46 -18.75
C THR A 70 -0.44 8.65 -19.53
N ASP A 71 -1.70 8.67 -19.08
CA ASP A 71 -2.82 7.88 -19.61
C ASP A 71 -2.56 6.36 -19.67
N ARG A 72 -1.60 5.89 -18.85
CA ARG A 72 -1.31 4.47 -18.68
C ARG A 72 -2.14 3.91 -17.53
N ARG A 73 -2.53 2.64 -17.68
CA ARG A 73 -3.21 1.87 -16.65
C ARG A 73 -2.64 0.47 -16.65
N VAL A 74 -2.32 -0.04 -15.47
CA VAL A 74 -1.71 -1.36 -15.28
C VAL A 74 -2.61 -2.14 -14.33
N ASN A 75 -2.87 -3.41 -14.66
CA ASN A 75 -3.46 -4.36 -13.73
C ASN A 75 -2.32 -5.19 -13.14
N ALA A 76 -1.96 -4.93 -11.90
CA ALA A 76 -0.88 -5.61 -11.19
C ALA A 76 -1.35 -5.97 -9.77
N PRO A 77 -2.12 -7.07 -9.62
CA PRO A 77 -2.72 -7.43 -8.33
C PRO A 77 -1.71 -7.60 -7.19
N ASP A 78 -0.48 -8.02 -7.49
CA ASP A 78 0.60 -8.15 -6.48
C ASP A 78 1.02 -6.81 -5.87
N LEU A 79 0.61 -5.68 -6.48
CA LEU A 79 0.80 -4.32 -5.97
C LEU A 79 -0.45 -3.80 -5.23
N GLY A 80 -1.32 -4.69 -4.73
CA GLY A 80 -2.47 -4.37 -3.90
C GLY A 80 -3.71 -3.87 -4.65
N ALA A 81 -4.75 -3.57 -3.89
CA ALA A 81 -6.08 -3.21 -4.40
C ALA A 81 -6.05 -1.99 -5.34
N LEU A 82 -5.16 -1.02 -5.10
CA LEU A 82 -5.03 0.18 -5.95
C LEU A 82 -4.65 -0.15 -7.42
N PHE A 83 -3.91 -1.24 -7.62
CA PHE A 83 -3.49 -1.72 -8.94
C PHE A 83 -4.36 -2.86 -9.48
N THR A 84 -5.44 -3.20 -8.79
CA THR A 84 -6.38 -4.24 -9.21
C THR A 84 -7.59 -3.59 -9.86
N ARG A 85 -7.92 -4.00 -11.08
CA ARG A 85 -9.15 -3.59 -11.76
C ARG A 85 -10.25 -4.62 -11.52
N GLU A 86 -11.41 -4.18 -11.01
CA GLU A 86 -12.65 -4.98 -11.04
C GLU A 86 -13.54 -4.60 -12.24
N PRO A 87 -14.15 -5.56 -12.98
CA PRO A 87 -13.81 -6.96 -13.16
C PRO A 87 -13.04 -7.21 -14.48
N ILE A 88 -12.34 -8.35 -14.54
CA ILE A 88 -11.89 -8.99 -15.79
C ILE A 88 -13.14 -9.54 -16.48
N VAL A 89 -13.96 -8.67 -17.08
CA VAL A 89 -14.93 -9.11 -18.08
C VAL A 89 -14.27 -8.93 -19.43
N GLN A 90 -13.65 -10.01 -19.92
CA GLN A 90 -13.43 -10.15 -21.36
C GLN A 90 -14.81 -10.38 -21.98
N VAL A 91 -15.30 -9.40 -22.75
CA VAL A 91 -16.35 -9.61 -23.76
C VAL A 91 -15.65 -9.88 -25.08
#